data_AF-A0A6J4PNG8-F1
#
_entry.id   AF-A0A6J4PNG8-F1
#
_cell.length_a   1.000
_cell.length_b   1.000
_cell.length_c   1.000
_cell.angle_alpha   90.00
_cell.angle_beta   90.00
_cell.angle_gamma   90.00
#
_symmetry.space_group_name_H-M   'P 1'
#
loop_
_entity.id
_entity.type
_entity.pdbx_description
1 polymer ?
#
loop_
_entity_poly.entity_id
_entity_poly.type
_entity_poly.pdbx_seq_one_letter_code
_entity_poly.pdbx_strand_id
1 'polypeptide(L)'
;AEDILYGLQYGSETFVVRRIFGGFAHAAFTSLTGIGIGLIPWVQSRLLKVLLPLVGLAGAILLHATFNFTATTFGPVAYLVLFCVILFYVILIILWLWMERRVIRTELREEVKAGTITAEEYSILPSYFRKTGYYLGLLFRGRFRTWSRARKVHGAAVELAVSKRLARRSDTAIRRDRVLALRNKIGRLRGEATLGTAT
;
A
#
# COMPACT_ATOMS: atom_id res chain seq x y z
N ALA A 1 -25.86 19.89 -9.49
CA ALA A 1 -27.23 20.15 -9.95
C ALA A 1 -27.71 19.06 -10.91
N GLU A 2 -26.90 18.64 -11.90
CA GLU A 2 -27.24 17.58 -12.86
C GLU A 2 -27.59 16.22 -12.22
N ASP A 3 -26.85 15.84 -11.19
CA ASP A 3 -27.00 14.60 -10.44
C ASP A 3 -28.38 14.42 -9.74
N ILE A 4 -28.98 15.53 -9.29
CA ILE A 4 -30.30 15.51 -8.60
C ILE A 4 -31.42 15.44 -9.64
N LEU A 5 -31.28 16.17 -10.74
CA LEU A 5 -32.22 16.15 -11.88
C LEU A 5 -32.24 14.79 -12.58
N TYR A 6 -31.09 14.12 -12.73
CA TYR A 6 -31.02 12.76 -13.29
C TYR A 6 -31.63 11.70 -12.37
N GLY A 7 -31.44 11.81 -11.05
CA GLY A 7 -32.06 10.89 -10.07
C GLY A 7 -33.59 10.97 -10.05
N LEU A 8 -34.15 12.15 -10.35
CA LEU A 8 -35.58 12.36 -10.54
C LEU A 8 -36.10 11.78 -11.88
N GLN A 9 -35.25 11.69 -12.90
CA GLN A 9 -35.64 11.30 -14.26
C GLN A 9 -35.38 9.81 -14.58
N TYR A 10 -34.36 9.18 -13.98
CA TYR A 10 -33.93 7.80 -14.27
C TYR A 10 -33.92 6.88 -13.02
N GLY A 11 -34.45 7.35 -11.90
CA GLY A 11 -34.61 6.59 -10.65
C GLY A 11 -33.40 6.64 -9.70
N SER A 12 -33.66 6.44 -8.41
CA SER A 12 -32.66 6.45 -7.33
C SER A 12 -31.56 5.39 -7.50
N GLU A 13 -31.89 4.26 -8.14
CA GLU A 13 -30.99 3.14 -8.42
C GLU A 13 -29.79 3.58 -9.27
N THR A 14 -30.05 4.27 -10.39
CA THR A 14 -29.00 4.71 -11.33
C THR A 14 -28.10 5.79 -10.72
N PHE A 15 -28.67 6.65 -9.89
CA PHE A 15 -27.95 7.67 -9.15
C PHE A 15 -26.96 7.07 -8.12
N VAL A 16 -27.38 6.09 -7.33
CA VAL A 16 -26.52 5.40 -6.36
C VAL A 16 -25.38 4.65 -7.07
N VAL A 17 -25.71 3.91 -8.13
CA VAL A 17 -24.73 3.19 -8.95
C VAL A 17 -23.69 4.18 -9.50
N ARG A 18 -24.12 5.30 -10.08
CA ARG A 18 -23.20 6.31 -10.64
C ARG A 18 -22.33 6.97 -9.59
N ARG A 19 -22.84 7.25 -8.38
CA ARG A 19 -22.00 7.81 -7.30
C ARG A 19 -20.92 6.85 -6.83
N ILE A 20 -21.29 5.59 -6.58
CA ILE A 20 -20.35 4.59 -6.09
C ILE A 20 -19.36 4.23 -7.21
N PHE A 21 -19.85 3.74 -8.34
CA PHE A 21 -19.01 3.31 -9.45
C PHE A 21 -18.26 4.49 -10.08
N GLY A 22 -18.89 5.65 -10.22
CA GLY A 22 -18.23 6.86 -10.71
C GLY A 22 -17.10 7.31 -9.78
N GLY A 23 -17.30 7.29 -8.45
CA GLY A 23 -16.23 7.59 -7.50
C GLY A 23 -15.02 6.66 -7.64
N PHE A 24 -15.26 5.35 -7.74
CA PHE A 24 -14.21 4.37 -7.98
C PHE A 24 -13.56 4.50 -9.37
N ALA A 25 -14.32 4.87 -10.40
CA ALA A 25 -13.81 5.13 -11.73
C ALA A 25 -12.76 6.26 -11.70
N HIS A 26 -13.10 7.39 -11.07
CA HIS A 26 -12.20 8.52 -10.94
C HIS A 26 -10.93 8.14 -10.17
N ALA A 27 -11.06 7.40 -9.06
CA ALA A 27 -9.91 6.90 -8.31
C ALA A 27 -9.01 5.97 -9.17
N ALA A 28 -9.60 5.06 -9.95
CA ALA A 28 -8.87 4.14 -10.82
C ALA A 28 -8.19 4.85 -12.01
N PHE A 29 -8.81 5.90 -12.57
CA PHE A 29 -8.20 6.66 -13.66
C PHE A 29 -7.05 7.52 -13.14
N THR A 30 -7.28 8.27 -12.06
CA THR A 30 -6.27 9.13 -11.43
C THR A 30 -5.10 8.33 -10.85
N SER A 31 -5.29 7.07 -10.47
CA SER A 31 -4.18 6.22 -10.03
C SER A 31 -3.11 6.00 -11.11
N LEU A 32 -3.43 6.10 -12.41
CA LEU A 32 -2.41 6.06 -13.47
C LEU A 32 -1.43 7.24 -13.38
N THR A 33 -1.94 8.44 -13.10
CA THR A 33 -1.11 9.61 -12.80
C THR A 33 -0.28 9.37 -11.54
N GLY A 34 -0.89 8.82 -10.48
CA GLY A 34 -0.20 8.46 -9.24
C GLY A 34 0.92 7.43 -9.45
N ILE A 35 0.72 6.43 -10.31
CA ILE A 35 1.74 5.44 -10.69
C ILE A 35 2.89 6.15 -11.42
N GLY A 36 2.60 7.04 -12.37
CA GLY A 36 3.61 7.84 -13.06
C GLY A 36 4.51 8.63 -12.09
N ILE A 37 3.90 9.29 -11.10
CA ILE A 37 4.64 9.99 -10.04
C ILE A 37 5.42 9.01 -9.14
N GLY A 38 4.80 7.89 -8.76
CA GLY A 38 5.40 6.88 -7.89
C GLY A 38 6.61 6.17 -8.49
N LEU A 39 6.77 6.20 -9.82
CA LEU A 39 7.91 5.62 -10.52
C LEU A 39 9.13 6.56 -10.58
N ILE A 40 8.98 7.86 -10.28
CA ILE A 40 10.08 8.85 -10.32
C ILE A 40 11.32 8.41 -9.51
N PRO A 41 11.21 7.87 -8.28
CA PRO A 41 12.38 7.47 -7.49
C PRO A 41 13.16 6.29 -8.08
N TRP A 42 12.60 5.59 -9.07
CA TRP A 42 13.19 4.39 -9.67
C TRP A 42 13.98 4.68 -10.96
N VAL A 43 13.94 5.92 -11.45
CA VAL A 43 14.63 6.32 -12.68
C VAL A 43 15.71 7.37 -12.41
N GLN A 44 16.88 7.19 -13.02
CA GLN A 44 17.99 8.14 -12.89
C GLN A 44 17.89 9.30 -13.90
N SER A 45 17.35 9.03 -15.09
CA SER A 45 17.23 10.02 -16.17
C SER A 45 16.29 11.16 -15.79
N ARG A 46 16.76 12.41 -15.92
CA ARG A 46 15.95 13.62 -15.70
C ARG A 46 14.75 13.70 -16.63
N LEU A 47 14.90 13.23 -17.87
CA LEU A 47 13.81 13.18 -18.85
C LEU A 47 12.69 12.23 -18.40
N LEU A 48 13.05 11.02 -17.94
CA LEU A 48 12.06 10.03 -17.47
C LEU A 48 11.29 10.53 -16.24
N LYS A 49 11.91 11.35 -15.37
CA LYS A 49 11.21 11.94 -14.23
C LYS A 49 10.07 12.87 -14.63
N VAL A 50 10.16 13.50 -15.80
CA VAL A 50 9.10 14.36 -16.37
C VAL A 50 8.13 13.53 -17.22
N LEU A 51 8.65 12.62 -18.05
CA LEU A 51 7.82 11.80 -18.92
C LEU A 51 6.90 10.83 -18.16
N LEU A 52 7.35 10.26 -17.04
CA LEU A 52 6.55 9.28 -16.29
C LEU A 52 5.20 9.85 -15.78
N PRO A 53 5.16 11.01 -15.10
CA PRO A 53 3.89 11.66 -14.75
C PRO A 53 3.03 12.02 -15.97
N LEU A 54 3.64 12.49 -17.06
CA LEU A 54 2.91 12.88 -18.27
C LEU A 54 2.26 11.67 -18.96
N VAL A 55 2.98 10.55 -19.05
CA VAL A 55 2.43 9.29 -19.57
C VAL A 55 1.31 8.77 -18.67
N GLY A 56 1.47 8.85 -17.35
CA GLY A 56 0.42 8.49 -16.39
C GLY A 56 -0.84 9.35 -16.55
N LEU A 57 -0.66 10.67 -16.71
CA LEU A 57 -1.77 11.61 -16.95
C LEU A 57 -2.45 11.36 -18.30
N ALA A 58 -1.68 11.16 -19.36
CA ALA A 58 -2.21 10.83 -20.68
C ALA A 58 -3.02 9.53 -20.63
N GLY A 59 -2.51 8.50 -19.95
CA GLY A 59 -3.24 7.26 -19.70
C GLY A 59 -4.54 7.47 -18.93
N ALA A 60 -4.54 8.32 -17.90
CA ALA A 60 -5.75 8.67 -17.15
C ALA A 60 -6.81 9.36 -18.03
N ILE A 61 -6.39 10.32 -18.85
CA ILE A 61 -7.26 11.05 -19.79
C ILE A 61 -7.84 10.09 -20.83
N LEU A 62 -6.99 9.24 -21.44
CA LEU A 62 -7.44 8.28 -22.45
C LEU A 62 -8.43 7.27 -21.88
N LEU A 63 -8.16 6.74 -20.69
CA LEU A 63 -9.06 5.77 -20.06
C LEU A 63 -10.40 6.42 -19.67
N HIS A 64 -10.37 7.65 -19.16
CA HIS A 64 -11.58 8.41 -18.85
C HIS A 64 -12.37 8.77 -20.11
N ALA A 65 -11.71 9.25 -21.17
CA ALA A 65 -12.33 9.54 -22.45
C ALA A 65 -12.96 8.28 -23.08
N THR A 66 -12.27 7.15 -23.01
CA THR A 66 -12.78 5.85 -23.47
C THR A 66 -14.04 5.45 -22.69
N PHE A 67 -14.04 5.62 -21.35
CA PHE A 67 -15.22 5.36 -20.54
C PHE A 67 -16.39 6.30 -20.88
N ASN A 68 -16.13 7.58 -21.09
CA ASN A 68 -17.18 8.53 -21.49
C ASN A 68 -17.74 8.21 -22.88
N PHE A 69 -16.87 7.83 -23.82
CA PHE A 69 -17.29 7.38 -25.14
C PHE A 69 -18.15 6.12 -25.06
N THR A 70 -17.75 5.11 -24.28
CA THR A 70 -18.55 3.89 -24.13
C THR A 70 -19.86 4.13 -23.39
N ALA A 71 -19.87 4.98 -22.36
CA ALA A 71 -21.07 5.37 -21.64
C ALA A 71 -22.07 6.10 -22.53
N THR A 72 -21.59 6.97 -23.42
CA THR A 72 -22.43 7.73 -24.35
C THR A 72 -22.97 6.83 -25.47
N THR A 73 -22.15 5.91 -25.98
CA THR A 73 -22.50 5.07 -27.14
C THR A 73 -23.33 3.85 -26.78
N PHE A 74 -23.03 3.20 -25.64
CA PHE A 74 -23.60 1.90 -25.26
C PHE A 74 -24.44 1.97 -23.97
N GLY A 75 -24.61 3.16 -23.39
CA GLY A 75 -25.45 3.37 -22.21
C GLY A 75 -25.05 2.47 -21.03
N PRO A 76 -26.00 1.71 -20.43
CA PRO A 76 -25.72 0.88 -19.25
C PRO A 76 -24.61 -0.16 -19.43
N VAL A 77 -24.34 -0.61 -20.66
CA VAL A 77 -23.28 -1.60 -20.95
C VAL A 77 -21.89 -1.08 -20.58
N ALA A 78 -21.68 0.25 -20.58
CA ALA A 78 -20.40 0.84 -20.16
C ALA A 78 -20.04 0.56 -18.70
N TYR A 79 -21.04 0.34 -17.83
CA TYR A 79 -20.79 -0.04 -16.44
C TYR A 79 -20.20 -1.45 -16.32
N LEU A 80 -20.39 -2.33 -17.30
CA LEU A 80 -19.69 -3.63 -17.34
C LEU A 80 -18.19 -3.44 -17.60
N VAL A 81 -17.83 -2.52 -18.50
CA VAL A 81 -16.42 -2.18 -18.76
C VAL A 81 -15.78 -1.60 -17.50
N LEU A 82 -16.45 -0.67 -16.84
CA LEU A 82 -15.99 -0.11 -15.57
C LEU A 82 -15.85 -1.15 -14.47
N PHE A 83 -16.82 -2.06 -14.36
CA PHE A 83 -16.75 -3.18 -13.42
C PHE A 83 -15.50 -4.03 -13.68
N CYS A 84 -15.22 -4.38 -14.94
CA CYS A 84 -14.01 -5.12 -15.31
C CYS A 84 -12.72 -4.37 -14.95
N VAL A 85 -12.67 -3.05 -15.16
CA VAL A 85 -11.51 -2.22 -14.76
C VAL A 85 -11.31 -2.25 -13.24
N ILE A 86 -12.37 -2.02 -12.46
CA ILE A 86 -12.31 -2.06 -10.99
C ILE A 86 -11.89 -3.46 -10.50
N LEU A 87 -12.48 -4.51 -11.07
CA LEU A 87 -12.14 -5.89 -10.74
C LEU A 87 -10.67 -6.20 -11.02
N PHE A 88 -10.15 -5.74 -12.16
CA PHE A 88 -8.73 -5.87 -12.51
C PHE A 88 -7.83 -5.18 -11.47
N TYR A 89 -8.14 -3.95 -11.06
CA TYR A 89 -7.41 -3.26 -9.99
C TYR A 89 -7.46 -4.02 -8.66
N VAL A 90 -8.63 -4.54 -8.27
CA VAL A 90 -8.79 -5.34 -7.06
C VAL A 90 -7.91 -6.60 -7.12
N ILE A 91 -7.91 -7.32 -8.24
CA ILE A 91 -7.06 -8.50 -8.43
C ILE A 91 -5.58 -8.14 -8.33
N LEU A 92 -5.14 -7.05 -8.98
CA LEU A 92 -3.76 -6.58 -8.90
C LEU A 92 -3.35 -6.23 -7.46
N ILE A 93 -4.21 -5.54 -6.72
CA ILE A 93 -3.98 -5.18 -5.31
C ILE A 93 -3.87 -6.46 -4.46
N ILE A 94 -4.79 -7.41 -4.64
CA ILE A 94 -4.77 -8.70 -3.91
C ILE A 94 -3.48 -9.47 -4.20
N LEU A 95 -3.09 -9.58 -5.48
CA LEU A 95 -1.87 -10.26 -5.88
C LEU A 95 -0.63 -9.58 -5.29
N TRP A 96 -0.57 -8.25 -5.37
CA TRP A 96 0.52 -7.46 -4.81
C TRP A 96 0.64 -7.64 -3.29
N LEU A 97 -0.48 -7.54 -2.55
CA LEU A 97 -0.52 -7.76 -1.10
C LEU A 97 -0.14 -9.21 -0.73
N TRP A 98 -0.54 -10.19 -1.54
CA TRP A 98 -0.15 -11.58 -1.34
C TRP A 98 1.36 -11.78 -1.51
N MET A 99 1.95 -11.23 -2.56
CA MET A 99 3.39 -11.27 -2.77
C MET A 99 4.15 -10.55 -1.65
N GLU A 100 3.70 -9.36 -1.26
CA GLU A 100 4.30 -8.59 -0.18
C GLU A 100 4.26 -9.36 1.15
N ARG A 101 3.10 -9.94 1.48
CA ARG A 101 2.95 -10.81 2.65
C ARG A 101 3.92 -11.99 2.63
N ARG A 102 4.09 -12.64 1.47
CA ARG A 102 5.02 -13.77 1.31
C ARG A 102 6.46 -13.33 1.56
N VAL A 103 6.86 -12.19 0.98
CA VAL A 103 8.19 -11.60 1.15
C VAL A 103 8.46 -11.26 2.62
N ILE A 104 7.55 -10.53 3.28
CA ILE A 104 7.70 -10.16 4.70
C ILE A 104 7.84 -11.41 5.57
N ARG A 105 7.00 -12.42 5.33
CA ARG A 105 7.06 -13.69 6.06
C ARG A 105 8.41 -14.39 5.87
N THR A 106 8.92 -14.49 4.65
CA THR A 106 10.20 -15.14 4.38
C THR A 106 11.36 -14.41 5.06
N GLU A 107 11.43 -13.09 4.93
CA GLU A 107 12.56 -12.29 5.44
C GLU A 107 12.58 -12.18 6.97
N LEU A 108 11.40 -12.13 7.61
CA LEU A 108 11.28 -12.10 9.07
C LEU A 108 11.55 -13.46 9.73
N ARG A 109 11.45 -14.58 9.01
CA ARG A 109 11.66 -15.92 9.59
C ARG A 109 13.05 -16.07 10.21
N GLU A 110 14.07 -15.49 9.56
CA GLU A 110 15.44 -15.48 10.08
C GLU A 110 15.58 -14.58 11.31
N GLU A 111 14.86 -13.45 11.35
CA GLU A 111 14.88 -12.51 12.47
C GLU A 111 14.18 -13.07 13.72
N VAL A 112 13.26 -14.02 13.56
CA VAL A 112 12.69 -14.78 14.68
C VAL A 112 13.74 -15.69 15.31
N LYS A 113 14.54 -16.39 14.48
CA LYS A 113 15.64 -17.23 14.97
C LYS A 113 16.73 -16.41 15.66
N ALA A 114 16.98 -15.20 15.17
CA ALA A 114 17.97 -14.27 15.75
C ALA A 114 17.46 -13.55 17.02
N GLY A 115 16.20 -13.72 17.43
CA GLY A 115 15.62 -13.05 18.59
C GLY A 115 15.21 -11.59 18.37
N THR A 116 15.53 -10.98 17.22
CA THR A 116 15.14 -9.60 16.87
C THR A 116 13.62 -9.41 16.85
N ILE A 117 12.87 -10.46 16.46
CA ILE A 117 11.41 -10.46 16.32
C ILE A 117 10.81 -11.64 17.08
N THR A 118 9.75 -11.40 17.85
CA THR A 118 9.07 -12.45 18.61
C THR A 118 8.19 -13.33 17.70
N ALA A 119 7.90 -14.57 18.14
CA ALA A 119 7.00 -15.46 17.42
C ALA A 119 5.57 -14.89 17.29
N GLU A 120 5.10 -14.16 18.30
CA GLU A 120 3.80 -13.47 18.28
C GLU A 120 3.77 -12.39 17.17
N GLU A 121 4.77 -11.52 17.13
CA GLU A 121 4.88 -10.47 16.11
C GLU A 121 4.99 -11.06 14.70
N TYR A 122 5.74 -12.15 14.53
CA TYR A 122 5.85 -12.86 13.26
C TYR A 122 4.50 -13.39 12.75
N SER A 123 3.57 -13.74 13.65
CA SER A 123 2.23 -14.21 13.28
C SER A 123 1.28 -13.07 12.84
N ILE A 124 1.56 -11.85 13.30
CA ILE A 124 0.74 -10.64 13.10
C ILE A 124 1.25 -9.83 11.90
N LEU A 125 2.57 -9.57 11.83
CA LEU A 125 3.19 -8.64 10.88
C LEU A 125 2.88 -8.92 9.40
N PRO A 126 2.84 -10.17 8.91
CA PRO A 126 2.54 -10.45 7.51
C PRO A 126 1.06 -10.23 7.14
N SER A 127 0.15 -10.09 8.11
CA SER A 127 -1.29 -9.97 7.85
C SER A 127 -1.80 -8.58 8.22
N TYR A 128 -2.30 -7.86 7.21
CA TYR A 128 -2.94 -6.56 7.42
C TYR A 128 -4.06 -6.62 8.45
N PHE A 129 -5.03 -7.54 8.29
CA PHE A 129 -6.18 -7.66 9.19
C PHE A 129 -5.79 -8.00 10.63
N ARG A 130 -4.84 -8.93 10.84
CA ARG A 130 -4.36 -9.26 12.20
C ARG A 130 -3.66 -8.07 12.86
N LYS A 131 -2.82 -7.36 12.10
CA LYS A 131 -2.12 -6.16 12.56
C LYS A 131 -3.10 -5.05 12.94
N THR A 132 -4.11 -4.80 12.11
CA THR A 132 -5.17 -3.82 12.37
C THR A 132 -6.00 -4.21 13.60
N GLY A 133 -6.41 -5.48 13.71
CA GLY A 133 -7.15 -5.99 14.87
C GLY A 133 -6.36 -5.87 16.17
N TYR A 134 -5.06 -6.20 16.16
CA TYR A 134 -4.17 -6.01 17.31
C TYR A 134 -4.09 -4.54 17.75
N TYR A 135 -3.92 -3.61 16.81
CA TYR A 135 -3.88 -2.18 17.12
C TYR A 135 -5.20 -1.63 17.63
N LEU A 136 -6.31 -2.01 17.01
CA LEU A 136 -7.64 -1.63 17.48
C LEU A 136 -7.87 -2.15 18.90
N GLY A 137 -7.53 -3.42 19.17
CA GLY A 137 -7.64 -3.99 20.51
C GLY A 137 -6.82 -3.22 21.57
N LEU A 138 -5.63 -2.74 21.22
CA LEU A 138 -4.83 -1.90 22.13
C LEU A 138 -5.45 -0.51 22.36
N LEU A 139 -6.03 0.10 21.31
CA LEU A 139 -6.70 1.40 21.40
C LEU A 139 -7.97 1.31 22.25
N PHE A 140 -8.82 0.31 22.00
CA PHE A 140 -10.06 0.09 22.77
C PHE A 140 -9.80 -0.22 24.25
N ARG A 141 -8.64 -0.81 24.59
CA ARG A 141 -8.21 -1.03 25.97
C ARG A 141 -7.52 0.19 26.61
N GLY A 142 -7.48 1.35 25.93
CA GLY A 142 -6.85 2.58 26.41
C GLY A 142 -5.31 2.52 26.51
N ARG A 143 -4.66 1.50 25.92
CA ARG A 143 -3.21 1.30 26.04
C ARG A 143 -2.44 2.06 24.95
N PHE A 144 -2.60 3.39 24.93
CA PHE A 144 -2.01 4.25 23.89
C PHE A 144 -0.47 4.18 23.82
N ARG A 145 0.21 4.09 24.96
CA ARG A 145 1.69 4.01 25.00
C ARG A 145 2.20 2.72 24.39
N THR A 146 1.54 1.58 24.65
CA THR A 146 1.93 0.29 24.04
C THR A 146 1.55 0.23 22.57
N TRP A 147 0.41 0.81 22.18
CA TRP A 147 0.04 0.96 20.77
C TRP A 147 1.11 1.74 19.99
N SER A 148 1.54 2.90 20.51
CA SER A 148 2.57 3.72 19.87
C SER A 148 3.91 2.99 19.75
N ARG A 149 4.36 2.32 20.82
CA ARG A 149 5.59 1.52 20.82
C ARG A 149 5.52 0.35 19.84
N ALA A 150 4.44 -0.44 19.88
CA ALA A 150 4.24 -1.56 18.98
C ALA A 150 4.22 -1.09 17.52
N ARG A 151 3.54 0.02 17.21
CA ARG A 151 3.52 0.59 15.85
C ARG A 151 4.92 0.94 15.34
N LYS A 152 5.77 1.52 16.20
CA LYS A 152 7.16 1.87 15.86
C LYS A 152 8.03 0.64 15.63
N VAL A 153 7.98 -0.35 16.54
CA VAL A 153 8.72 -1.61 16.41
C VAL A 153 8.28 -2.39 15.18
N HIS A 154 6.97 -2.55 14.99
CA HIS A 154 6.40 -3.25 13.83
C HIS A 154 6.71 -2.53 12.51
N GLY A 155 6.75 -1.20 12.50
CA GLY A 155 7.17 -0.41 11.34
C GLY A 155 8.62 -0.70 10.98
N ALA A 156 9.52 -0.62 11.96
CA ALA A 156 10.94 -0.94 11.77
C ALA A 156 11.18 -2.40 11.34
N ALA A 157 10.40 -3.36 11.84
CA ALA A 157 10.46 -4.76 11.43
C ALA A 157 10.08 -4.97 9.95
N VAL A 158 9.03 -4.30 9.48
CA VAL A 158 8.64 -4.37 8.06
C VAL A 158 9.68 -3.68 7.18
N GLU A 159 10.20 -2.52 7.59
CA GLU A 159 11.31 -1.85 6.90
C GLU A 159 12.56 -2.73 6.82
N LEU A 160 12.86 -3.48 7.89
CA LEU A 160 13.97 -4.44 7.93
C LEU A 160 13.76 -5.56 6.90
N ALA A 161 12.57 -6.16 6.87
CA ALA A 161 12.23 -7.21 5.90
C ALA A 161 12.38 -6.72 4.45
N VAL A 162 11.88 -5.53 4.13
CA VAL A 162 12.02 -4.93 2.79
C VAL A 162 13.49 -4.63 2.48
N SER A 163 14.24 -4.06 3.42
CA SER A 163 15.66 -3.73 3.24
C SER A 163 16.51 -4.98 3.01
N LYS A 164 16.24 -6.08 3.73
CA LYS A 164 16.88 -7.38 3.51
C LYS A 164 16.60 -7.94 2.13
N ARG A 165 15.34 -7.92 1.68
CA ARG A 165 14.97 -8.35 0.33
C ARG A 165 15.73 -7.55 -0.74
N LEU A 166 15.87 -6.24 -0.54
CA LEU A 166 16.64 -5.37 -1.44
C LEU A 166 18.13 -5.69 -1.41
N ALA A 167 18.72 -5.90 -0.22
CA ALA A 167 20.12 -6.30 -0.09
C ALA A 167 20.41 -7.65 -0.78
N ARG A 168 19.49 -8.63 -0.68
CA ARG A 168 19.61 -9.92 -1.39
C ARG A 168 19.59 -9.78 -2.91
N ARG A 169 18.87 -8.78 -3.45
CA ARG A 169 18.83 -8.52 -4.90
C ARG A 169 20.05 -7.75 -5.42
N SER A 170 20.64 -6.92 -4.57
CA SER A 170 21.82 -6.12 -4.92
C SER A 170 22.60 -5.84 -3.65
N ASP A 171 23.72 -6.52 -3.46
CA ASP A 171 24.54 -6.35 -2.25
C ASP A 171 25.42 -5.11 -2.38
N THR A 172 25.14 -4.10 -1.56
CA THR A 172 25.95 -2.87 -1.47
C THR A 172 26.19 -2.55 0.00
N ALA A 173 27.31 -1.89 0.30
CA ALA A 173 27.64 -1.47 1.67
C ALA A 173 26.48 -0.68 2.31
N ILE A 174 25.94 0.30 1.58
CA ILE A 174 24.79 1.12 2.02
C ILE A 174 23.57 0.28 2.41
N ARG A 175 23.27 -0.80 1.67
CA ARG A 175 22.12 -1.67 1.96
C ARG A 175 22.36 -2.55 3.17
N ARG A 176 23.59 -3.06 3.34
CA ARG A 176 23.99 -3.81 4.54
C ARG A 176 23.93 -2.94 5.79
N ASP A 177 24.45 -1.71 5.71
CA ASP A 177 24.40 -0.74 6.80
C ASP A 177 22.96 -0.40 7.19
N ARG A 178 22.06 -0.27 6.19
CA ARG A 178 20.63 -0.03 6.45
C ARG A 178 19.96 -1.18 7.18
N VAL A 179 20.29 -2.43 6.85
CA VAL A 179 19.79 -3.62 7.56
C VAL A 179 20.27 -3.62 9.01
N LEU A 180 21.55 -3.34 9.27
CA LEU A 180 22.11 -3.25 10.62
C LEU A 180 21.48 -2.11 11.42
N ALA A 181 21.33 -0.93 10.81
CA ALA A 181 20.70 0.23 11.44
C ALA A 181 19.25 -0.07 11.86
N LEU A 182 18.51 -0.83 11.06
CA LEU A 182 17.13 -1.22 11.38
C LEU A 182 17.06 -2.26 12.50
N ARG A 183 17.99 -3.22 12.57
CA ARG A 183 18.11 -4.14 13.72
C ARG A 183 18.40 -3.37 15.01
N ASN A 184 19.37 -2.47 14.99
CA ASN A 184 19.71 -1.63 16.15
C ASN A 184 18.54 -0.72 16.55
N LYS A 185 17.80 -0.18 15.58
CA LYS A 185 16.59 0.62 15.85
C LYS A 185 15.52 -0.21 16.55
N ILE A 186 15.33 -1.48 16.17
CA ILE A 186 14.38 -2.39 16.85
C ILE A 186 14.83 -2.65 18.29
N GLY A 187 16.11 -2.98 18.53
CA GLY A 187 16.65 -3.17 19.88
C GLY A 187 16.47 -1.94 20.78
N ARG A 188 16.82 -0.74 20.26
CA ARG A 188 16.60 0.54 20.96
C ARG A 188 15.13 0.82 21.27
N LEU A 189 14.21 0.50 20.36
CA LEU A 189 12.77 0.69 20.57
C LEU A 189 12.18 -0.30 21.58
N ARG A 190 12.80 -1.49 21.72
CA ARG A 190 12.41 -2.50 22.71
C ARG A 190 12.97 -2.22 24.10
N GLY A 191 14.06 -1.48 24.21
CA GLY A 191 14.69 -1.15 25.49
C GLY A 191 15.97 -1.91 25.78
N GLU A 192 16.73 -2.36 24.78
CA GLU A 192 18.17 -2.68 24.92
C GLU A 192 19.00 -1.39 25.08
N ALA A 193 18.61 -0.60 26.07
CA ALA A 193 19.43 0.40 26.73
C ALA A 193 19.74 -0.11 28.15
N THR A 194 20.03 -1.41 28.28
CA THR A 194 20.47 -2.01 29.54
C THR A 194 21.96 -2.30 29.47
N LEU A 195 22.73 -1.38 30.08
CA LEU A 195 23.96 -1.60 30.84
C LEU A 195 25.18 -2.11 30.06
N GLY A 196 26.07 -1.17 29.73
CA GLY A 196 27.42 -1.49 29.25
C GLY A 196 28.43 -0.35 29.32
N THR A 197 28.23 0.64 30.20
CA THR A 197 29.28 1.58 30.66
C THR A 197 28.85 2.18 32.01
N ALA A 198 29.12 1.46 33.09
CA ALA A 198 29.33 2.00 34.45
C ALA A 198 29.43 0.81 35.42
N THR A 199 30.66 0.29 35.56
CA THR A 199 31.42 0.12 36.80
C THR A 199 32.76 -0.48 36.42
#